data_AF-A0A2M8P8J7-F1
#
_entry.id   AF-A0A2M8P8J7-F1
#
_cell.length_a   1.000
_cell.length_b   1.000
_cell.length_c   1.000
_cell.angle_alpha   90.00
_cell.angle_beta   90.00
_cell.angle_gamma   90.00
#
_symmetry.space_group_name_H-M   'P 1'
#
loop_
_entity.id
_entity.type
_entity.pdbx_description
1 polymer ?
#
loop_
_entity_poly.entity_id
_entity_poly.type
_entity_poly.pdbx_seq_one_letter_code
_entity_poly.pdbx_strand_id
1 'polypeptide(L)'
;SLIHLEPLMVVQVLETGGLLNLATAVCPSGKASSMALEAHITYADGRSRAVRVPSNTLRVVPVPIGQKAQVSVKLGRGLRLKGKRRLTFQVQGSAAGLIFDTRGRPISLPRDLSKRTELLPKWYE
;
A
#
# COMPACT_ATOMS: atom_id res chain seq x y z
N SER A 1 -7.49 29.93 -12.22
CA SER A 1 -7.95 28.61 -11.76
C SER A 1 -9.45 28.70 -11.51
N LEU A 2 -10.27 28.09 -12.38
CA LEU A 2 -11.75 28.15 -12.30
C LEU A 2 -12.34 27.36 -11.12
N ILE A 3 -11.48 26.72 -10.31
CA ILE A 3 -11.84 25.83 -9.20
C ILE A 3 -12.67 26.55 -8.11
N HIS A 4 -12.58 27.88 -8.01
CA HIS A 4 -13.34 28.66 -7.04
C HIS A 4 -14.74 29.10 -7.51
N LEU A 5 -15.09 28.89 -8.79
CA LEU A 5 -16.32 29.46 -9.35
C LEU A 5 -17.50 28.47 -9.38
N GLU A 6 -17.23 27.16 -9.46
CA GLU A 6 -18.30 26.15 -9.54
C GLU A 6 -17.90 24.85 -8.81
N PRO A 7 -18.20 24.73 -7.50
CA PRO A 7 -17.90 23.54 -6.72
C PRO A 7 -18.51 22.25 -7.29
N LEU A 8 -19.67 22.36 -7.95
CA LEU A 8 -20.35 21.23 -8.60
C LEU A 8 -19.54 20.66 -9.77
N MET A 9 -18.88 21.50 -10.57
CA MET A 9 -18.02 21.02 -11.65
C MET A 9 -16.84 20.20 -11.13
N VAL A 10 -16.27 20.59 -9.98
CA VAL A 10 -15.21 19.81 -9.33
C VAL A 10 -15.73 18.44 -8.94
N VAL A 11 -16.89 18.35 -8.29
CA VAL A 11 -17.52 17.07 -7.94
C VAL A 11 -17.76 16.22 -9.18
N GLN A 12 -18.29 16.81 -10.25
CA GLN A 12 -18.59 16.11 -11.50
C GLN A 12 -17.33 15.57 -12.18
N VAL A 13 -16.22 16.33 -12.20
CA VAL A 13 -14.93 15.85 -12.71
C VAL A 13 -14.37 14.72 -11.84
N LEU A 14 -14.52 14.80 -10.51
CA LEU A 14 -14.12 13.72 -9.61
C LEU A 14 -14.95 12.44 -9.84
N GLU A 15 -16.26 12.59 -10.07
CA GLU A 15 -17.19 11.48 -10.32
C GLU A 15 -17.04 10.86 -11.72
N THR A 16 -16.67 11.66 -12.73
CA THR A 16 -16.54 11.21 -14.13
C THR A 16 -15.14 10.66 -14.48
N GLY A 17 -14.24 10.53 -13.50
CA GLY A 17 -12.93 9.88 -13.69
C GLY A 17 -11.74 10.83 -13.83
N GLY A 18 -11.86 12.09 -13.41
CA GLY A 18 -10.74 13.03 -13.33
C GLY A 18 -9.69 12.67 -12.27
N LEU A 19 -9.99 11.71 -11.37
CA LEU A 19 -9.01 11.11 -10.47
C LEU A 19 -8.53 9.75 -10.98
N LEU A 20 -7.23 9.67 -11.22
CA LEU A 20 -6.57 8.38 -11.43
C LEU A 20 -6.45 7.65 -10.09
N ASN A 21 -7.08 6.47 -9.97
CA ASN A 21 -6.83 5.59 -8.85
C ASN A 21 -5.36 5.14 -8.88
N LEU A 22 -4.56 5.66 -7.95
CA LEU A 22 -3.12 5.42 -7.91
C LEU A 22 -2.80 4.01 -7.40
N ALA A 23 -3.26 3.67 -6.20
CA ALA A 23 -2.97 2.38 -5.58
C ALA A 23 -3.91 2.08 -4.41
N THR A 24 -4.07 0.78 -4.12
CA THR A 24 -4.47 0.35 -2.78
C THR A 24 -3.24 0.25 -1.88
N ALA A 25 -3.23 0.95 -0.74
CA ALA A 25 -2.13 0.89 0.23
C ALA A 25 -2.51 0.08 1.48
N VAL A 26 -1.72 -0.94 1.80
CA VAL A 26 -1.84 -1.77 3.00
C VAL A 26 -0.83 -1.27 4.02
N CYS A 27 -1.31 -0.53 5.01
CA CYS A 27 -0.49 0.13 6.03
C CYS A 27 -0.82 -0.38 7.44
N PRO A 28 -0.20 -1.47 7.92
CA PRO A 28 -0.43 -1.94 9.29
C PRO A 28 0.03 -0.92 10.35
N SER A 29 -0.70 -0.83 11.46
CA SER A 29 -0.28 -0.10 12.65
C SER A 29 0.71 -0.91 13.50
N GLY A 30 1.55 -0.20 14.27
CA GLY A 30 2.59 -0.78 15.11
C GLY A 30 3.95 -0.89 14.41
N LYS A 31 4.83 -1.74 14.95
CA LYS A 31 6.19 -1.99 14.42
C LYS A 31 6.51 -3.48 14.47
N ALA A 32 7.32 -3.95 13.52
CA ALA A 32 7.91 -5.29 13.54
C ALA A 32 9.44 -5.17 13.68
N SER A 33 10.09 -6.21 14.20
CA SER A 33 11.55 -6.24 14.36
C SER A 33 12.30 -6.71 13.11
N SER A 34 11.69 -7.57 12.30
CA SER A 34 12.31 -8.14 11.10
C SER A 34 11.28 -8.32 9.99
N MET A 35 10.62 -9.47 9.87
CA MET A 35 9.59 -9.72 8.86
C MET A 35 8.27 -9.04 9.27
N ALA A 36 7.76 -8.15 8.41
CA ALA A 36 6.55 -7.39 8.70
C ALA A 36 5.30 -8.01 8.09
N LEU A 37 5.39 -8.53 6.87
CA LEU A 37 4.21 -8.98 6.13
C LEU A 37 4.55 -10.12 5.17
N GLU A 38 3.72 -11.16 5.20
CA GLU A 38 3.64 -12.19 4.17
C GLU A 38 2.29 -12.02 3.45
N ALA A 39 2.30 -11.89 2.13
CA ALA A 39 1.10 -11.80 1.31
C ALA A 39 1.05 -12.91 0.27
N HIS A 40 -0.16 -13.37 -0.01
CA HIS A 40 -0.48 -14.16 -1.19
C HIS A 40 -1.51 -13.40 -2.01
N ILE A 41 -1.18 -13.11 -3.26
CA ILE A 41 -2.03 -12.39 -4.21
C ILE A 41 -2.49 -13.41 -5.25
N THR A 42 -3.79 -13.55 -5.44
CA THR A 42 -4.38 -14.40 -6.48
C THR A 42 -5.16 -13.52 -7.45
N TYR A 43 -4.78 -13.52 -8.72
CA TYR A 43 -5.44 -12.74 -9.78
C TYR A 43 -6.66 -13.49 -10.31
N ALA A 44 -7.54 -12.76 -11.00
CA ALA A 44 -8.77 -13.34 -11.57
C ALA A 44 -8.52 -14.46 -12.59
N ASP A 45 -7.35 -14.45 -13.25
CA ASP A 45 -6.93 -15.49 -14.21
C ASP A 45 -6.30 -16.73 -13.55
N GLY A 46 -6.34 -16.81 -12.22
CA GLY A 46 -5.81 -17.93 -11.44
C GLY A 46 -4.31 -17.86 -11.16
N ARG A 47 -3.56 -16.93 -11.77
CA ARG A 47 -2.15 -16.71 -11.42
C ARG A 47 -2.04 -16.26 -9.97
N SER A 48 -0.95 -16.62 -9.32
CA SER A 48 -0.67 -16.18 -7.96
C SER A 48 0.75 -15.72 -7.74
N ARG A 49 0.93 -14.90 -6.71
CA ARG A 49 2.24 -14.38 -6.28
C ARG A 49 2.31 -14.35 -4.77
N ALA A 50 3.35 -14.97 -4.22
CA ALA A 50 3.72 -14.81 -2.81
C ALA A 50 4.71 -13.64 -2.67
N VAL A 51 4.53 -12.81 -1.65
CA VAL A 51 5.37 -11.65 -1.36
C VAL A 51 5.72 -11.63 0.12
N ARG A 52 7.02 -11.49 0.42
CA ARG A 52 7.52 -11.26 1.78
C ARG A 52 8.06 -9.84 1.86
N VAL A 53 7.59 -9.07 2.82
CA VAL A 53 7.93 -7.66 3.00
C VAL A 53 8.60 -7.50 4.37
N PRO A 54 9.90 -7.15 4.41
CA PRO A 54 10.60 -6.80 5.63
C PRO A 54 9.96 -5.61 6.34
N SER A 55 10.34 -5.36 7.59
CA SER A 55 9.97 -4.14 8.29
C SER A 55 10.77 -2.96 7.75
N ASN A 56 10.18 -1.78 7.84
CA ASN A 56 10.80 -0.52 7.43
C ASN A 56 11.04 -0.37 5.92
N THR A 57 10.18 -0.98 5.10
CA THR A 57 10.26 -0.94 3.63
C THR A 57 8.93 -0.54 2.99
N LEU A 58 8.97 -0.21 1.70
CA LEU A 58 7.80 -0.19 0.82
C LEU A 58 7.94 -1.32 -0.19
N ARG A 59 6.83 -1.92 -0.60
CA ARG A 59 6.82 -2.89 -1.71
C ARG A 59 5.61 -2.66 -2.60
N VAL A 60 5.86 -2.42 -3.88
CA VAL A 60 4.83 -2.33 -4.91
C VAL A 60 4.60 -3.69 -5.56
N VAL A 61 3.34 -4.06 -5.75
CA VAL A 61 2.90 -5.26 -6.46
C VAL A 61 1.91 -4.83 -7.54
N PRO A 62 2.21 -5.05 -8.83
CA PRO A 62 1.30 -4.67 -9.90
C PRO A 62 -0.05 -5.37 -9.79
N VAL A 63 -1.11 -4.60 -9.90
CA VAL A 63 -2.47 -5.09 -10.17
C VAL A 63 -2.98 -4.25 -11.33
N PRO A 64 -2.89 -4.74 -12.58
CA PRO A 64 -3.19 -3.94 -13.76
C PRO A 64 -4.62 -3.39 -13.75
N ILE A 65 -4.81 -2.17 -14.25
CA ILE A 65 -6.13 -1.55 -14.41
C ILE A 65 -7.06 -2.51 -15.17
N GLY A 66 -8.31 -2.62 -14.72
CA GLY A 66 -9.29 -3.56 -15.25
C GLY A 66 -9.24 -4.96 -14.64
N GLN A 67 -8.20 -5.29 -13.84
CA GLN A 67 -8.10 -6.56 -13.13
C GLN A 67 -8.51 -6.45 -11.67
N LYS A 68 -8.84 -7.60 -11.07
CA LYS A 68 -9.05 -7.76 -9.62
C LYS A 68 -8.11 -8.81 -9.08
N ALA A 69 -7.74 -8.67 -7.81
CA ALA A 69 -6.97 -9.68 -7.09
C ALA A 69 -7.52 -9.90 -5.68
N GLN A 70 -7.50 -11.15 -5.21
CA GLN A 70 -7.67 -11.49 -3.81
C GLN A 70 -6.31 -11.46 -3.12
N VAL A 71 -6.22 -10.75 -1.99
CA VAL A 71 -5.00 -10.57 -1.22
C VAL A 71 -5.22 -11.16 0.17
N SER A 72 -4.43 -12.16 0.52
CA SER A 72 -4.35 -12.71 1.87
C SER A 72 -3.07 -12.22 2.52
N VAL A 73 -3.17 -11.55 3.67
CA VAL A 73 -2.02 -11.02 4.41
C VAL A 73 -1.88 -11.68 5.78
N LYS A 74 -0.64 -11.91 6.18
CA LYS A 74 -0.25 -12.34 7.53
C LYS A 74 0.84 -11.40 8.04
N LEU A 75 0.54 -10.75 9.15
CA LEU A 75 1.41 -9.73 9.75
C LEU A 75 2.36 -10.33 10.79
N GLY A 76 3.58 -9.77 10.82
CA GLY A 76 4.58 -9.97 11.83
C GLY A 76 4.10 -9.58 13.24
N ARG A 77 4.85 -9.99 14.26
CA ARG A 77 4.53 -9.63 15.65
C ARG A 77 4.64 -8.11 15.82
N GLY A 78 3.73 -7.53 16.59
CA GLY A 78 3.67 -6.08 16.84
C GLY A 78 2.89 -5.28 15.79
N LEU A 79 2.44 -5.91 14.70
CA LEU A 79 1.63 -5.27 13.67
C LEU A 79 0.14 -5.66 13.75
N ARG A 80 -0.72 -4.72 13.33
CA ARG A 80 -2.17 -4.93 13.17
C ARG A 80 -2.68 -4.19 11.94
N LEU A 81 -3.60 -4.78 11.21
CA LEU A 81 -4.37 -4.12 10.16
C LEU A 81 -5.85 -4.29 10.51
N LYS A 82 -6.57 -3.18 10.69
CA LYS A 82 -7.97 -3.20 11.20
C LYS A 82 -8.13 -4.09 12.45
N GLY A 83 -7.19 -3.97 13.39
CA GLY A 83 -7.18 -4.76 14.64
C GLY A 83 -6.78 -6.25 14.49
N LYS A 84 -6.55 -6.75 13.27
CA LYS A 84 -6.26 -8.17 13.00
C LYS A 84 -4.82 -8.39 12.54
N ARG A 85 -4.32 -9.62 12.70
CA ARG A 85 -3.00 -10.06 12.19
C ARG A 85 -3.06 -10.85 10.89
N ARG A 86 -4.23 -11.39 10.56
CA ARG A 86 -4.49 -12.13 9.32
C ARG A 86 -5.78 -11.61 8.72
N LEU A 87 -5.75 -11.25 7.45
CA LEU A 87 -6.91 -10.72 6.74
C LEU A 87 -6.85 -11.16 5.28
N THR A 88 -8.01 -11.37 4.69
CA THR A 88 -8.17 -11.56 3.25
C THR A 88 -9.14 -10.51 2.73
N PHE A 89 -8.81 -9.87 1.63
CA PHE A 89 -9.63 -8.82 1.01
C PHE A 89 -9.40 -8.80 -0.51
N GLN A 90 -10.31 -8.16 -1.25
CA GLN A 90 -10.15 -7.92 -2.68
C GLN A 90 -9.62 -6.52 -2.95
N VAL A 91 -8.82 -6.39 -3.99
CA VAL A 91 -8.33 -5.11 -4.51
C VAL A 91 -8.64 -4.99 -6.00
N GLN A 92 -8.85 -3.76 -6.46
CA GLN A 92 -9.01 -3.43 -7.87
C GLN A 92 -7.69 -2.89 -8.44
N GLY A 93 -7.48 -3.14 -9.72
CA GLY A 93 -6.35 -2.61 -10.45
C GLY A 93 -6.33 -1.08 -10.50
N SER A 94 -5.13 -0.53 -10.49
CA SER A 94 -4.85 0.90 -10.36
C SER A 94 -3.49 1.22 -10.99
N ALA A 95 -3.14 2.50 -11.13
CA ALA A 95 -1.95 2.93 -11.87
C ALA A 95 -0.63 2.33 -11.34
N ALA A 96 -0.50 2.20 -10.02
CA ALA A 96 0.64 1.57 -9.34
C ALA A 96 0.27 0.21 -8.70
N GLY A 97 -1.02 -0.14 -8.61
CA GLY A 97 -1.48 -1.43 -8.10
C GLY A 97 -1.61 -1.49 -6.58
N LEU A 98 -0.91 -2.41 -5.94
CA LEU A 98 -0.96 -2.66 -4.50
C LEU A 98 0.36 -2.26 -3.85
N ILE A 99 0.30 -1.45 -2.80
CA ILE A 99 1.48 -1.05 -2.01
C ILE A 99 1.38 -1.67 -0.62
N PHE A 100 2.41 -2.42 -0.22
CA PHE A 100 2.62 -2.80 1.17
C PHE A 100 3.55 -1.79 1.84
N ASP A 101 3.03 -1.03 2.79
CA ASP A 101 3.80 -0.06 3.59
C ASP A 101 4.06 -0.63 4.99
N THR A 102 5.27 -1.13 5.19
CA THR A 102 5.71 -1.77 6.44
C THR A 102 6.64 -0.87 7.25
N ARG A 103 6.63 0.43 6.99
CA ARG A 103 7.43 1.45 7.71
C ARG A 103 7.05 1.64 9.17
N GLY A 104 5.94 1.02 9.56
CA GLY A 104 5.37 1.13 10.89
C GLY A 104 4.58 2.43 11.06
N ARG A 105 3.72 2.43 12.08
CA ARG A 105 2.94 3.60 12.49
C ARG A 105 2.95 3.71 14.02
N PRO A 106 3.32 4.87 14.59
CA PRO A 106 3.85 6.05 13.89
C PRO A 106 5.19 5.75 13.21
N ILE A 107 5.46 6.42 12.09
CA ILE A 107 6.73 6.28 11.37
C ILE A 107 7.85 6.86 12.23
N SER A 108 8.97 6.14 12.34
CA SER A 108 10.08 6.51 13.20
C SER A 108 11.28 6.85 12.35
N LEU A 109 11.49 8.15 12.10
CA LEU A 109 12.68 8.61 11.39
C LEU A 109 13.86 8.71 12.37
N PRO A 110 15.07 8.25 11.99
CA PRO A 110 16.28 8.52 12.77
C PRO A 110 16.46 10.02 13.01
N ARG A 111 17.10 10.43 14.11
CA ARG A 111 17.45 11.86 14.31
C ARG A 111 18.66 12.28 13.47
N ASP A 112 19.60 11.36 13.35
CA ASP A 112 20.83 11.48 12.58
C ASP A 112 20.53 11.55 11.06
N LEU A 113 21.11 12.54 10.39
CA LEU A 113 20.90 12.79 8.97
C LEU A 113 21.48 11.66 8.10
N SER A 114 22.68 11.17 8.40
CA SER A 114 23.32 10.07 7.65
C SER A 114 22.46 8.82 7.70
N LYS A 115 21.92 8.48 8.87
CA LYS A 115 20.99 7.34 9.04
C LYS A 115 19.66 7.52 8.29
N ARG A 116 19.18 8.76 8.10
CA ARG A 116 18.00 9.02 7.26
C ARG A 116 18.33 8.80 5.78
N THR A 117 19.48 9.27 5.32
CA THR A 117 19.92 9.13 3.93
C THR A 117 20.07 7.66 3.53
N GLU A 118 20.58 6.81 4.43
CA GLU A 118 20.66 5.36 4.21
C GLU A 118 19.29 4.64 4.15
N LEU A 119 18.26 5.26 4.75
CA LEU A 119 16.94 4.67 4.91
C LEU A 119 16.03 4.96 3.71
N LEU A 120 16.23 6.08 3.01
CA LEU A 120 15.43 6.47 1.85
C LEU A 120 15.51 5.47 0.68
N PRO A 121 16.70 4.96 0.26
CA PRO A 121 16.78 3.99 -0.84
C PRO A 121 15.93 2.73 -0.60
N LYS A 122 15.78 2.29 0.65
CA LYS A 122 14.97 1.11 1.04
C LYS A 122 13.47 1.30 0.78
N TRP A 123 13.04 2.51 0.45
CA TRP A 123 11.65 2.85 0.14
C TRP A 123 11.39 3.05 -1.35
N TYR A 124 12.43 3.05 -2.19
CA TYR A 124 12.36 3.24 -3.64
C TYR A 124 12.56 1.94 -4.44
N GLU A 125 12.55 0.77 -3.78
CA GLU A 125 12.73 -0.57 -4.38
C GLU A 125 11.43 -1.32 -4.78
#